data_AF-A0A1D3K707-F1
#
_entry.id   AF-A0A1D3K707-F1
#
_cell.length_a   1.000
_cell.length_b   1.000
_cell.length_c   1.000
_cell.angle_alpha   90.00
_cell.angle_beta   90.00
_cell.angle_gamma   90.00
#
_symmetry.space_group_name_H-M   'P 1'
#
loop_
_entity.id
_entity.type
_entity.pdbx_description
1 polymer ?
#
loop_
_entity_poly.entity_id
_entity_poly.type
_entity_poly.pdbx_seq_one_letter_code
_entity_poly.pdbx_strand_id
1 'polypeptide(L)'
;MVAQAAGRVALIVGSAVITACVTVPGMYLWNRSANKTAHAAGQAKGEAEEKARQEILREKNNAATAEMLASYAESQKGYKITLACVTIGVACAATFGPVSDEDVAMIKAYLLGISEAYLPSVVRIKVDEAIASPQSINTAYALASKVGSPENWKLFDELVDLVTHSKNLANEQRLSSFRSEWHLLRSIA
;
A
#
# COMPACT_ATOMS: atom_id res chain seq x y z
N MET A 1 -79.04 6.50 31.83
CA MET A 1 -78.53 5.32 32.57
C MET A 1 -77.01 5.33 32.45
N VAL A 2 -76.33 5.73 33.52
CA VAL A 2 -74.85 5.79 33.60
C VAL A 2 -74.38 4.43 34.13
N ALA A 3 -73.67 3.66 33.31
CA ALA A 3 -73.08 2.40 33.75
C ALA A 3 -71.77 2.68 34.48
N GLN A 4 -71.77 2.43 35.80
CA GLN A 4 -70.60 2.46 36.67
C GLN A 4 -69.63 1.34 36.26
N ALA A 5 -68.42 1.70 35.86
CA ALA A 5 -67.28 0.79 35.80
C ALA A 5 -66.71 0.64 37.22
N ALA A 6 -67.11 -0.42 37.92
CA ALA A 6 -66.54 -0.79 39.21
C ALA A 6 -65.22 -1.55 39.00
N GLY A 7 -64.10 -0.83 39.12
CA GLY A 7 -62.78 -1.43 39.24
C GLY A 7 -62.62 -2.10 40.60
N ARG A 8 -62.21 -3.37 40.62
CA ARG A 8 -61.78 -4.10 41.82
C ARG A 8 -60.26 -4.24 41.78
N VAL A 9 -59.57 -3.58 42.72
CA VAL A 9 -58.18 -3.90 43.07
C VAL A 9 -58.22 -4.78 44.31
N ALA A 10 -57.70 -6.00 44.19
CA ALA A 10 -57.48 -6.90 45.30
C ALA A 10 -56.07 -6.71 45.85
N LEU A 11 -55.94 -6.50 47.16
CA LEU A 11 -54.67 -6.63 47.86
C LEU A 11 -54.94 -7.12 49.30
N ILE A 12 -54.43 -8.31 49.60
CA ILE A 12 -54.44 -9.02 50.90
C ILE A 12 -53.06 -9.70 50.96
N VAL A 13 -52.24 -9.73 52.01
CA VAL A 13 -52.26 -9.24 53.41
C VAL A 13 -50.80 -9.27 53.92
N GLY A 14 -50.44 -8.38 54.84
CA GLY A 14 -49.18 -8.45 55.59
C GLY A 14 -48.81 -7.16 56.33
N SER A 15 -49.58 -6.82 57.37
CA SER A 15 -49.23 -5.91 58.48
C SER A 15 -48.22 -4.77 58.22
N ALA A 16 -48.64 -3.75 57.47
CA ALA A 16 -48.27 -2.32 57.55
C ALA A 16 -48.75 -1.69 56.24
N VAL A 17 -50.06 -1.47 56.12
CA VAL A 17 -50.64 -0.91 54.90
C VAL A 17 -50.32 0.59 54.86
N ILE A 18 -49.16 0.94 54.30
CA ILE A 18 -48.99 2.25 53.68
C ILE A 18 -49.87 2.19 52.44
N THR A 19 -51.13 2.64 52.57
CA THR A 19 -52.03 2.85 51.44
C THR A 19 -51.46 4.03 50.65
N ALA A 20 -50.44 3.77 49.83
CA ALA A 20 -50.03 4.72 48.81
C ALA A 20 -51.18 4.78 47.81
N CYS A 21 -52.05 5.78 47.97
CA CYS A 21 -53.01 6.17 46.95
C CYS A 21 -52.22 6.58 45.70
N VAL A 22 -51.85 5.60 44.86
CA VAL A 22 -51.37 5.89 43.50
C VAL A 22 -52.61 6.29 42.72
N THR A 23 -52.98 7.55 42.85
CA THR A 23 -54.01 8.16 42.02
C THR A 23 -53.57 8.05 40.56
N VAL A 24 -54.53 7.95 39.62
CA VAL A 24 -54.25 7.92 38.17
C VAL A 24 -53.23 8.98 37.71
N PRO A 25 -53.20 10.22 38.28
CA PRO A 25 -52.13 11.18 38.04
C PRO A 25 -50.71 10.72 38.45
N GLY A 26 -50.57 10.00 39.58
CA GLY A 26 -49.29 9.48 40.07
C GLY A 26 -48.71 8.39 39.17
N MET A 27 -49.56 7.48 38.68
CA MET A 27 -49.17 6.48 37.66
C MET A 27 -48.77 7.13 36.33
N TYR A 28 -49.49 8.18 35.91
CA TYR A 28 -49.18 8.91 34.69
C TYR A 28 -47.84 9.65 34.76
N LEU A 29 -47.54 10.29 35.89
CA LEU A 29 -46.26 10.98 36.11
C LEU A 29 -45.08 10.00 36.21
N TRP A 30 -45.28 8.86 36.89
CA TRP A 30 -44.24 7.83 37.00
C TRP A 30 -43.94 7.18 35.64
N ASN A 31 -44.98 6.87 34.85
CA ASN A 31 -44.82 6.34 33.49
C ASN A 31 -44.15 7.36 32.56
N ARG A 32 -44.50 8.65 32.65
CA ARG A 32 -43.84 9.71 31.85
C ARG A 32 -42.37 9.91 32.24
N SER A 33 -42.04 9.82 33.53
CA SER A 33 -40.65 9.92 34.01
C SER A 33 -39.83 8.70 33.59
N ALA A 34 -40.36 7.49 33.78
CA ALA A 34 -39.73 6.24 33.37
C ALA A 34 -39.55 6.16 31.84
N ASN A 35 -40.51 6.68 31.07
CA ASN A 35 -40.40 6.72 29.61
C ASN A 35 -39.31 7.71 29.15
N LYS A 36 -39.19 8.88 29.81
CA LYS A 36 -38.11 9.84 29.52
C LYS A 36 -36.73 9.27 29.84
N THR A 37 -36.56 8.59 30.98
CA THR A 37 -35.27 7.98 31.33
C THR A 37 -34.92 6.79 30.43
N ALA A 38 -35.91 5.97 30.04
CA ALA A 38 -35.71 4.90 29.06
C ALA A 38 -35.33 5.43 27.68
N HIS A 39 -35.96 6.52 27.21
CA HIS A 39 -35.60 7.17 25.96
C HIS A 39 -34.18 7.76 25.98
N ALA A 40 -33.80 8.46 27.06
CA ALA A 40 -32.45 9.00 27.22
C ALA A 40 -31.39 7.90 27.29
N ALA A 41 -31.66 6.80 28.01
CA ALA A 41 -30.78 5.64 28.05
C ALA A 41 -30.65 4.94 26.69
N GLY A 42 -31.76 4.84 25.93
CA GLY A 42 -31.77 4.30 24.57
C GLY A 42 -30.98 5.17 23.58
N GLN A 43 -31.11 6.50 23.67
CA GLN A 43 -30.32 7.44 22.86
C GLN A 43 -28.83 7.35 23.18
N ALA A 44 -28.45 7.38 24.47
CA ALA A 44 -27.06 7.25 24.88
C ALA A 44 -26.44 5.92 24.44
N LYS A 45 -27.20 4.82 24.52
CA LYS A 45 -26.76 3.51 24.03
C LYS A 45 -26.59 3.49 22.51
N GLY A 46 -27.54 4.05 21.76
CA GLY A 46 -27.44 4.15 20.30
C GLY A 46 -26.28 5.03 19.85
N GLU A 47 -26.02 6.16 20.52
CA GLU A 47 -24.86 7.01 20.26
C GLU A 47 -23.54 6.30 20.57
N ALA A 48 -23.49 5.51 21.64
CA ALA A 48 -22.30 4.72 21.99
C ALA A 48 -22.04 3.60 20.98
N GLU A 49 -23.08 2.89 20.54
CA GLU A 49 -22.99 1.84 19.52
C GLU A 49 -22.56 2.40 18.16
N GLU A 50 -23.13 3.54 17.74
CA GLU A 50 -22.73 4.19 16.49
C GLU A 50 -21.32 4.77 16.56
N LYS A 51 -20.89 5.34 17.70
CA LYS A 51 -19.49 5.76 17.89
C LYS A 51 -18.53 4.57 17.82
N ALA A 52 -18.85 3.46 18.48
CA ALA A 52 -18.04 2.25 18.41
C ALA A 52 -17.96 1.70 16.98
N ARG A 53 -19.09 1.71 16.26
CA ARG A 53 -19.14 1.30 14.85
C ARG A 53 -18.30 2.22 13.96
N GLN A 54 -18.42 3.53 14.12
CA GLN A 54 -17.61 4.50 13.38
C GLN A 54 -16.12 4.34 13.65
N GLU A 55 -15.72 4.10 14.90
CA GLU A 55 -14.32 3.86 15.24
C GLU A 55 -13.79 2.60 14.55
N ILE A 56 -14.53 1.49 14.59
CA ILE A 56 -14.17 0.24 13.88
C ILE A 56 -14.05 0.48 12.37
N LEU A 57 -14.97 1.25 11.77
CA LEU A 57 -14.90 1.58 10.34
C LEU A 57 -13.67 2.44 10.02
N ARG A 58 -13.35 3.40 10.89
CA ARG A 58 -12.19 4.29 10.76
C ARG A 58 -10.90 3.50 10.86
N GLU A 59 -10.79 2.59 11.82
CA GLU A 59 -9.65 1.69 11.96
C GLU A 59 -9.45 0.81 10.72
N LYS A 60 -10.52 0.21 10.20
CA LYS A 60 -10.47 -0.59 8.97
C LYS A 60 -10.04 0.24 7.75
N ASN A 61 -10.56 1.45 7.62
CA ASN A 61 -10.21 2.34 6.51
C ASN A 61 -8.74 2.77 6.59
N ASN A 62 -8.27 3.12 7.79
CA ASN A 62 -6.87 3.47 8.03
C ASN A 62 -5.94 2.29 7.72
N ALA A 63 -6.28 1.09 8.15
CA ALA A 63 -5.51 -0.12 7.86
C ALA A 63 -5.44 -0.40 6.35
N ALA A 64 -6.58 -0.35 5.65
CA ALA A 64 -6.63 -0.56 4.20
C ALA A 64 -5.83 0.52 3.43
N THR A 65 -5.88 1.77 3.88
CA THR A 65 -5.11 2.87 3.29
C THR A 65 -3.61 2.67 3.52
N ALA A 66 -3.20 2.25 4.71
CA ALA A 66 -1.81 1.96 5.02
C ALA A 66 -1.27 0.80 4.16
N GLU A 67 -2.06 -0.26 3.98
CA GLU A 67 -1.70 -1.40 3.12
C GLU A 67 -1.56 -0.97 1.65
N MET A 68 -2.50 -0.19 1.13
CA MET A 68 -2.44 0.35 -0.23
C MET A 68 -1.18 1.20 -0.44
N LEU A 69 -0.85 2.09 0.52
CA LEU A 69 0.34 2.93 0.45
C LEU A 69 1.63 2.11 0.50
N ALA A 70 1.67 1.06 1.32
CA ALA A 70 2.82 0.15 1.38
C ALA A 70 3.01 -0.60 0.05
N SER A 71 1.94 -1.15 -0.52
CA SER A 71 1.97 -1.81 -1.84
C SER A 71 2.42 -0.87 -2.95
N TYR A 72 1.95 0.38 -2.92
CA TYR A 72 2.37 1.41 -3.86
C TYR A 72 3.86 1.75 -3.73
N ALA A 73 4.36 1.90 -2.49
CA ALA A 73 5.78 2.16 -2.24
C ALA A 73 6.68 1.02 -2.73
N GLU A 74 6.26 -0.24 -2.52
CA GLU A 74 7.00 -1.41 -3.01
C GLU A 74 7.01 -1.46 -4.55
N SER A 75 5.87 -1.15 -5.19
CA SER A 75 5.78 -1.06 -6.65
C SER A 75 6.74 0.01 -7.21
N GLN A 76 6.79 1.19 -6.56
CA GLN A 76 7.73 2.24 -6.94
C GLN A 76 9.19 1.81 -6.79
N LYS A 77 9.51 1.02 -5.76
CA LYS A 77 10.86 0.47 -5.57
C LYS A 77 11.22 -0.47 -6.72
N GLY A 78 10.30 -1.36 -7.11
CA GLY A 78 10.46 -2.23 -8.28
C GLY A 78 10.78 -1.44 -9.55
N TYR A 79 10.03 -0.37 -9.83
CA TYR A 79 10.28 0.46 -11.01
C TYR A 79 11.63 1.19 -11.00
N LYS A 80 12.09 1.62 -9.82
CA LYS A 80 13.43 2.24 -9.68
C LYS A 80 14.54 1.21 -9.93
N ILE A 81 14.36 -0.03 -9.48
CA ILE A 81 15.29 -1.13 -9.75
C ILE A 81 15.32 -1.42 -11.26
N THR A 82 14.17 -1.55 -11.90
CA THR A 82 14.08 -1.73 -13.36
C THR A 82 14.82 -0.64 -14.12
N LEU A 83 14.59 0.64 -13.77
CA LEU A 83 15.26 1.75 -14.43
C LEU A 83 16.78 1.72 -14.21
N ALA A 84 17.24 1.39 -13.00
CA ALA A 84 18.66 1.23 -12.72
C ALA A 84 19.27 0.11 -13.59
N CYS A 85 18.63 -1.05 -13.65
CA CYS A 85 19.08 -2.15 -14.50
C CYS A 85 19.18 -1.74 -15.98
N VAL A 86 18.12 -1.19 -16.56
CA VAL A 86 18.15 -0.76 -17.97
C VAL A 86 19.28 0.25 -18.20
N THR A 87 19.43 1.23 -17.31
CA THR A 87 20.48 2.24 -17.45
C THR A 87 21.88 1.63 -17.38
N ILE A 88 22.12 0.67 -16.47
CA ILE A 88 23.40 -0.05 -16.37
C ILE A 88 23.67 -0.86 -17.64
N GLY A 89 22.69 -1.65 -18.09
CA GLY A 89 22.84 -2.51 -19.26
C GLY A 89 23.13 -1.71 -20.52
N VAL A 90 22.38 -0.62 -20.75
CA VAL A 90 22.56 0.26 -21.91
C VAL A 90 23.88 1.03 -21.82
N ALA A 91 24.25 1.55 -20.64
CA ALA A 91 25.55 2.20 -20.44
C ALA A 91 26.71 1.22 -20.72
N CYS A 92 26.58 -0.02 -20.27
CA CYS A 92 27.54 -1.09 -20.54
C CYS A 92 27.64 -1.36 -22.04
N ALA A 93 26.52 -1.59 -22.73
CA ALA A 93 26.48 -1.85 -24.17
C ALA A 93 27.11 -0.70 -24.98
N ALA A 94 26.83 0.54 -24.58
CA ALA A 94 27.36 1.75 -25.23
C ALA A 94 28.90 1.84 -25.19
N THR A 95 29.56 1.21 -24.21
CA THR A 95 31.04 1.18 -24.17
C THR A 95 31.68 0.36 -25.29
N PHE A 96 30.91 -0.57 -25.88
CA PHE A 96 31.36 -1.37 -27.01
C PHE A 96 31.03 -0.74 -28.37
N GLY A 97 30.35 0.41 -28.39
CA GLY A 97 29.91 1.09 -29.61
C GLY A 97 28.44 1.50 -29.54
N PRO A 98 27.82 1.88 -30.68
CA PRO A 98 26.39 2.18 -30.72
C PRO A 98 25.55 1.02 -30.19
N VAL A 99 24.56 1.33 -29.37
CA VAL A 99 23.60 0.35 -28.84
C VAL A 99 22.66 -0.05 -29.98
N SER A 100 22.60 -1.34 -30.31
CA SER A 100 21.73 -1.87 -31.37
C SER A 100 20.37 -2.30 -30.83
N ASP A 101 19.41 -2.52 -31.73
CA ASP A 101 18.09 -3.02 -31.36
C ASP A 101 18.16 -4.41 -30.70
N GLU A 102 19.13 -5.24 -31.09
CA GLU A 102 19.37 -6.54 -30.44
C GLU A 102 19.86 -6.39 -28.99
N ASP A 103 20.70 -5.39 -28.70
CA ASP A 103 21.14 -5.11 -27.33
C ASP A 103 19.95 -4.74 -26.45
N VAL A 104 19.11 -3.85 -26.97
CA VAL A 104 17.91 -3.38 -26.28
C VAL A 104 16.95 -4.54 -26.05
N ALA A 105 16.72 -5.38 -27.07
CA ALA A 105 15.85 -6.54 -26.97
C ALA A 105 16.37 -7.54 -25.93
N MET A 106 17.67 -7.82 -25.91
CA MET A 106 18.29 -8.71 -24.92
C MET A 106 18.15 -8.14 -23.50
N ILE A 107 18.51 -6.87 -23.29
CA ILE A 107 18.42 -6.22 -21.97
C ILE A 107 16.97 -6.23 -21.46
N LYS A 108 16.00 -5.87 -22.32
CA LYS A 108 14.58 -5.89 -21.98
C LYS A 108 14.07 -7.31 -21.71
N ALA A 109 14.46 -8.30 -22.52
CA ALA A 109 14.05 -9.69 -22.33
C ALA A 109 14.55 -10.25 -21.00
N TYR A 110 15.79 -9.97 -20.62
CA TYR A 110 16.37 -10.41 -19.34
C TYR A 110 15.69 -9.75 -18.14
N LEU A 111 15.38 -8.44 -18.22
CA LEU A 111 14.88 -7.66 -17.08
C LEU A 111 13.35 -7.66 -16.93
N LEU A 112 12.64 -7.60 -18.04
CA LEU A 112 11.20 -7.35 -18.08
C LEU A 112 10.42 -8.59 -18.51
N GLY A 113 11.00 -9.39 -19.42
CA GLY A 113 10.32 -10.53 -20.03
C GLY A 113 8.93 -10.15 -20.54
N ILE A 114 7.92 -10.94 -20.15
CA ILE A 114 6.51 -10.72 -20.54
C ILE A 114 5.93 -9.46 -19.88
N SER A 115 6.51 -8.99 -18.78
CA SER A 115 6.00 -7.89 -17.97
C SER A 115 6.25 -6.51 -18.58
N GLU A 116 7.06 -6.39 -19.64
CA GLU A 116 7.31 -5.11 -20.32
C GLU A 116 6.01 -4.41 -20.75
N ALA A 117 5.06 -5.19 -21.29
CA ALA A 117 3.78 -4.67 -21.76
C ALA A 117 2.95 -4.02 -20.63
N TYR A 118 3.16 -4.45 -19.38
CA TYR A 118 2.40 -4.04 -18.21
C TYR A 118 3.09 -2.96 -17.37
N LEU A 119 4.24 -2.45 -17.80
CA LEU A 119 4.88 -1.31 -17.13
C LEU A 119 4.00 -0.06 -17.20
N PRO A 120 3.84 0.70 -16.10
CA PRO A 120 3.19 2.00 -16.15
C PRO A 120 3.86 2.91 -17.17
N SER A 121 3.06 3.73 -17.88
CA SER A 121 3.54 4.60 -18.96
C SER A 121 4.72 5.48 -18.54
N VAL A 122 4.67 6.06 -17.34
CA VAL A 122 5.73 6.90 -16.78
C VAL A 122 7.05 6.14 -16.63
N VAL A 123 7.02 4.86 -16.29
CA VAL A 123 8.22 4.02 -16.15
C VAL A 123 8.75 3.66 -17.53
N ARG A 124 7.86 3.29 -18.45
CA ARG A 124 8.19 2.94 -19.83
C ARG A 124 8.90 4.09 -20.55
N ILE A 125 8.38 5.31 -20.42
CA ILE A 125 9.00 6.52 -20.99
C ILE A 125 10.44 6.68 -20.48
N LYS A 126 10.68 6.52 -19.17
CA LYS A 126 12.04 6.63 -18.61
C LYS A 126 12.98 5.53 -19.07
N VAL A 127 12.46 4.32 -19.26
CA VAL A 127 13.21 3.20 -19.84
C VAL A 127 13.60 3.53 -21.28
N ASP A 128 12.67 4.02 -22.09
CA ASP A 128 12.93 4.39 -23.49
C ASP A 128 13.89 5.59 -23.58
N GLU A 129 13.79 6.58 -22.69
CA GLU A 129 14.75 7.70 -22.57
C GLU A 129 16.17 7.20 -22.23
N ALA A 130 16.29 6.26 -21.29
CA ALA A 130 17.58 5.68 -20.90
C ALA A 130 18.22 4.90 -22.06
N ILE A 131 17.41 4.26 -22.91
CA ILE A 131 17.85 3.56 -24.11
C ILE A 131 18.28 4.55 -25.21
N ALA A 132 17.46 5.56 -25.47
CA ALA A 132 17.72 6.55 -26.53
C ALA A 132 18.95 7.42 -26.25
N SER A 133 19.27 7.64 -24.97
CA SER A 133 20.43 8.41 -24.54
C SER A 133 21.20 7.67 -23.44
N PRO A 134 22.06 6.70 -23.80
CA PRO A 134 22.88 5.94 -22.85
C PRO A 134 23.65 6.87 -21.90
N GLN A 135 23.47 6.66 -20.60
CA GLN A 135 24.14 7.47 -19.59
C GLN A 135 25.52 6.93 -19.23
N SER A 136 26.33 7.74 -18.55
CA SER A 136 27.65 7.32 -18.08
C SER A 136 27.56 6.25 -16.99
N ILE A 137 28.64 5.47 -16.81
CA ILE A 137 28.76 4.49 -15.72
C ILE A 137 28.54 5.12 -14.34
N ASN A 138 29.01 6.34 -14.12
CA ASN A 138 28.82 7.07 -12.85
C ASN A 138 27.35 7.37 -12.59
N THR A 139 26.60 7.74 -13.62
CA THR A 139 25.17 8.01 -13.51
C THR A 139 24.38 6.73 -13.29
N ALA A 140 24.73 5.66 -14.00
CA ALA A 140 24.15 4.34 -13.81
C ALA A 140 24.39 3.82 -12.37
N TYR A 141 25.61 3.96 -11.86
CA TYR A 141 25.96 3.61 -10.49
C TYR A 141 25.19 4.46 -9.45
N ALA A 142 25.07 5.77 -9.67
CA ALA A 142 24.31 6.65 -8.78
C ALA A 142 22.79 6.32 -8.74
N LEU A 143 22.24 5.73 -9.79
CA LEU A 143 20.87 5.20 -9.78
C LEU A 143 20.81 3.87 -9.03
N ALA A 144 21.76 2.97 -9.27
CA ALA A 144 21.86 1.68 -8.61
C ALA A 144 21.98 1.81 -7.09
N SER A 145 22.82 2.75 -6.61
CA SER A 145 23.06 2.96 -5.18
C SER A 145 21.82 3.41 -4.41
N LYS A 146 20.88 4.12 -5.06
CA LYS A 146 19.60 4.54 -4.46
C LYS A 146 18.65 3.38 -4.16
N VAL A 147 18.87 2.24 -4.81
CA VAL A 147 18.07 1.02 -4.64
C VAL A 147 18.93 -0.17 -4.22
N GLY A 148 20.16 0.08 -3.76
CA GLY A 148 21.13 -0.96 -3.43
C GLY A 148 20.60 -1.88 -2.33
N SER A 149 20.60 -3.17 -2.61
CA SER A 149 20.45 -4.27 -1.66
C SER A 149 21.41 -5.38 -2.07
N PRO A 150 21.80 -6.32 -1.20
CA PRO A 150 22.67 -7.42 -1.58
C PRO A 150 22.18 -8.19 -2.82
N GLU A 151 20.86 -8.40 -2.92
CA GLU A 151 20.22 -9.06 -4.06
C GLU A 151 20.23 -8.18 -5.32
N ASN A 152 19.93 -6.89 -5.18
CA ASN A 152 19.93 -5.97 -6.33
C ASN A 152 21.34 -5.79 -6.90
N TRP A 153 22.35 -5.71 -6.04
CA TRP A 153 23.75 -5.64 -6.48
C TRP A 153 24.18 -6.89 -7.25
N LYS A 154 23.73 -8.07 -6.83
CA LYS A 154 23.96 -9.31 -7.58
C LYS A 154 23.29 -9.26 -8.96
N LEU A 155 22.03 -8.80 -9.03
CA LEU A 155 21.33 -8.61 -10.30
C LEU A 155 22.06 -7.63 -11.23
N PHE A 156 22.57 -6.52 -10.67
CA PHE A 156 23.32 -5.53 -11.45
C PHE A 156 24.62 -6.11 -12.02
N ASP A 157 25.37 -6.90 -11.22
CA ASP A 157 26.58 -7.58 -11.70
C ASP A 157 26.27 -8.61 -12.78
N GLU A 158 25.24 -9.43 -12.58
CA GLU A 158 24.81 -10.42 -13.57
C GLU A 158 24.44 -9.76 -14.90
N LEU A 159 23.80 -8.59 -14.86
CA LEU A 159 23.50 -7.82 -16.07
C LEU A 159 24.77 -7.30 -16.76
N VAL A 160 25.72 -6.76 -16.00
CA VAL A 160 27.01 -6.29 -16.56
C VAL A 160 27.75 -7.45 -17.22
N ASP A 161 27.79 -8.62 -16.56
CA ASP A 161 28.43 -9.82 -17.09
C ASP A 161 27.70 -10.33 -18.35
N LEU A 162 26.37 -10.32 -18.37
CA LEU A 162 25.56 -10.70 -19.53
C LEU A 162 25.85 -9.82 -20.75
N VAL A 163 25.80 -8.49 -20.57
CA VAL A 163 26.03 -7.53 -21.66
C VAL A 163 27.47 -7.63 -22.16
N THR A 164 28.43 -7.69 -21.25
CA THR A 164 29.85 -7.86 -21.59
C THR A 164 30.09 -9.15 -22.38
N HIS A 165 29.51 -10.26 -21.93
CA HIS A 165 29.66 -11.55 -22.60
C HIS A 165 29.04 -11.54 -24.00
N SER A 166 27.82 -11.03 -24.13
CA SER A 166 27.13 -10.88 -25.42
C SER A 166 27.96 -10.06 -26.43
N LYS A 167 28.54 -8.94 -25.97
CA LYS A 167 29.38 -8.08 -26.81
C LYS A 167 30.72 -8.73 -27.18
N ASN A 168 31.36 -9.45 -26.26
CA ASN A 168 32.61 -10.16 -26.55
C ASN A 168 32.42 -11.26 -27.60
N LEU A 169 31.30 -11.99 -27.55
CA LEU A 169 30.95 -12.98 -28.59
C LEU A 169 30.74 -12.32 -29.96
N ALA A 170 30.20 -11.10 -29.98
CA ALA A 170 29.97 -10.36 -31.22
C ALA A 170 31.24 -9.65 -31.76
N ASN A 171 32.23 -9.36 -30.89
CA ASN A 171 33.44 -8.63 -31.26
C ASN A 171 34.63 -9.02 -30.35
N GLU A 172 35.39 -10.04 -30.73
CA GLU A 172 36.58 -10.49 -29.97
C GLU A 172 37.67 -9.41 -29.79
N GLN A 173 37.67 -8.37 -30.64
CA GLN A 173 38.68 -7.31 -30.63
C GLN A 173 38.39 -6.20 -29.58
N ARG A 174 37.16 -6.08 -29.09
CA ARG A 174 36.71 -4.90 -28.32
C ARG A 174 36.49 -5.26 -26.86
N LEU A 175 37.49 -5.00 -26.03
CA LEU A 175 37.40 -5.14 -24.57
C LEU A 175 36.98 -3.80 -23.97
N SER A 176 35.95 -3.79 -23.12
CA SER A 176 35.55 -2.58 -22.38
C SER A 176 36.01 -2.64 -20.92
N SER A 177 36.42 -1.47 -20.41
CA SER A 177 36.78 -1.26 -19.00
C SER A 177 35.56 -1.13 -18.08
N PHE A 178 34.34 -1.17 -18.63
CA PHE A 178 33.10 -0.93 -17.86
C PHE A 178 33.01 -1.86 -16.66
N ARG A 179 33.31 -3.14 -16.84
CA ARG A 179 33.28 -4.14 -15.75
C ARG A 179 34.26 -3.79 -14.63
N SER A 180 35.50 -3.45 -14.97
CA SER A 180 36.50 -3.06 -13.97
C SER A 180 36.14 -1.75 -13.26
N GLU A 181 35.63 -0.75 -14.00
CA GLU A 181 35.20 0.52 -13.43
C GLU A 181 33.96 0.33 -12.53
N TRP A 182 33.03 -0.53 -12.93
CA TRP A 182 31.85 -0.90 -12.14
C TRP A 182 32.23 -1.51 -10.79
N HIS A 183 33.14 -2.49 -10.80
CA HIS A 183 33.63 -3.10 -9.58
C HIS A 183 34.41 -2.11 -8.70
N LEU A 184 35.19 -1.20 -9.30
CA LEU A 184 35.90 -0.17 -8.56
C LEU A 184 34.94 0.79 -7.85
N LEU A 185 33.92 1.29 -8.56
CA LEU A 185 32.86 2.13 -7.96
C LEU A 185 32.13 1.40 -6.82
N ARG A 186 31.91 0.10 -6.97
CA ARG A 186 31.32 -0.74 -5.92
C ARG A 186 32.22 -0.97 -4.71
N SER A 187 33.53 -0.95 -4.86
CA SER A 187 34.47 -1.15 -3.73
C SER A 187 34.70 0.08 -2.86
N ILE A 188 34.34 1.27 -3.37
CA ILE A 188 34.57 2.55 -2.68
C ILE A 188 33.38 2.94 -1.79
N ALA A 189 32.20 2.35 -2.00
CA ALA A 189 30.98 2.59 -1.23
C ALA A 189 30.72 1.51 -0.18
#